data_AF-A0A2U3CVK1-F1
#
_entry.id   AF-A0A2U3CVK1-F1
#
_cell.length_a   1.000
_cell.length_b   1.000
_cell.length_c   1.000
_cell.angle_alpha   90.00
_cell.angle_beta   90.00
_cell.angle_gamma   90.00
#
_symmetry.space_group_name_H-M   'P 1'
#
loop_
_entity.id
_entity.type
_entity.pdbx_description
1 polymer ?
#
loop_
_entity_poly.entity_id
_entity_poly.type
_entity_poly.pdbx_seq_one_letter_code
_entity_poly.pdbx_strand_id
1 'polypeptide(L)'
;MTCNYYGKPSYSTFWNDYSSYISQAASGTNVPQSAIASQWYDEWGIPINNPANQTSSFGYCYGSTCGSFPYFCSLSDGVNAYIDQVNYSYNGGSNAWTDIFGQQVNWSGAYQNGYPGGLSKTSVETDGGCYVTANSVHYYGLGDTPNPPSSGQLAYYREQGAQASMEAMGASPWDAGHYMNCGESEPGIKLINIASNSGWLSSYSYV
;
A
#
# COMPACT_ATOMS: atom_id res chain seq x y z
N MET A 1 1.34 0.54 28.09
CA MET A 1 2.57 1.06 27.44
C MET A 1 2.14 2.21 26.56
N THR A 2 2.75 3.39 26.66
CA THR A 2 2.42 4.52 25.78
C THR A 2 3.07 4.26 24.43
N CYS A 3 2.30 4.30 23.35
CA CYS A 3 2.85 4.14 22.01
C CYS A 3 3.67 5.39 21.67
N ASN A 4 4.99 5.26 21.68
CA ASN A 4 5.85 6.39 21.35
C ASN A 4 6.21 6.30 19.87
N TYR A 5 5.37 6.90 19.03
CA TYR A 5 5.70 7.10 17.63
C TYR A 5 6.61 8.32 17.54
N TYR A 6 7.91 8.11 17.33
CA TYR A 6 8.78 9.20 16.90
C TYR A 6 8.26 9.77 15.58
N GLY A 7 8.56 11.04 15.28
CA GLY A 7 8.12 11.65 14.02
C GLY A 7 8.63 10.91 12.78
N LYS A 8 7.89 10.99 11.66
CA LYS A 8 8.30 10.44 10.38
C LYS A 8 9.65 11.07 9.95
N PRO A 9 10.66 10.28 9.55
CA PRO A 9 11.92 10.79 9.02
C PRO A 9 11.70 11.37 7.62
N SER A 10 12.74 11.95 7.01
CA SER A 10 12.67 12.28 5.58
C SER A 10 12.52 11.01 4.73
N TYR A 11 11.98 11.15 3.51
CA TYR A 11 11.89 10.05 2.55
C TYR A 11 13.25 9.36 2.29
N SER A 12 14.33 10.15 2.20
CA SER A 12 15.67 9.60 2.01
C SER A 12 16.14 8.73 3.17
N THR A 13 15.96 9.18 4.41
CA THR A 13 16.32 8.43 5.61
C THR A 13 15.45 7.17 5.73
N PHE A 14 14.14 7.29 5.51
CA PHE A 14 13.23 6.15 5.48
C PHE A 14 13.72 5.06 4.51
N TRP A 15 14.01 5.45 3.27
CA TRP A 15 14.44 4.49 2.26
C TRP A 15 15.79 3.84 2.63
N ASN A 16 16.75 4.63 3.09
CA ASN A 16 18.06 4.11 3.48
C ASN A 16 17.97 3.09 4.62
N ASP A 17 17.10 3.34 5.60
CA ASP A 17 16.99 2.50 6.79
C ASP A 17 16.15 1.23 6.54
N TYR A 18 15.16 1.30 5.63
CA TYR A 18 14.13 0.24 5.51
C TYR A 18 14.02 -0.42 4.13
N SER A 19 14.77 0.01 3.11
CA SER A 19 14.69 -0.53 1.73
C SER A 19 14.91 -2.05 1.63
N SER A 20 15.73 -2.64 2.50
CA SER A 20 15.93 -4.09 2.54
C SER A 20 14.65 -4.85 2.95
N TYR A 21 13.95 -4.35 3.97
CA TYR A 21 12.66 -4.89 4.41
C TYR A 21 11.54 -4.64 3.38
N ILE A 22 11.55 -3.47 2.73
CA ILE A 22 10.62 -3.15 1.64
C ILE A 22 10.84 -4.11 0.46
N SER A 23 12.09 -4.38 0.09
CA SER A 23 12.42 -5.35 -0.97
C SER A 23 11.97 -6.77 -0.60
N GLN A 24 12.17 -7.19 0.65
CA GLN A 24 11.65 -8.47 1.15
C GLN A 24 10.13 -8.55 1.04
N ALA A 25 9.42 -7.51 1.48
CA ALA A 25 7.97 -7.44 1.41
C ALA A 25 7.45 -7.44 -0.03
N ALA A 26 8.12 -6.70 -0.93
CA ALA A 26 7.79 -6.66 -2.35
C ALA A 26 7.89 -8.05 -2.97
N SER A 27 9.03 -8.73 -2.77
CA SER A 27 9.24 -10.09 -3.25
C SER A 27 8.23 -11.09 -2.65
N GLY A 28 7.88 -10.93 -1.37
CA GLY A 28 6.94 -11.81 -0.67
C GLY A 28 5.48 -11.63 -1.08
N THR A 29 5.11 -10.46 -1.60
CA THR A 29 3.72 -10.10 -1.94
C THR A 29 3.48 -9.88 -3.42
N ASN A 30 4.54 -9.83 -4.24
CA ASN A 30 4.49 -9.45 -5.65
C ASN A 30 3.86 -8.06 -5.88
N VAL A 31 4.11 -7.13 -4.94
CA VAL A 31 3.67 -5.73 -4.98
C VAL A 31 4.89 -4.82 -5.18
N PRO A 32 4.81 -3.74 -5.97
CA PRO A 32 5.94 -2.85 -6.19
C PRO A 32 6.48 -2.23 -4.90
N GLN A 33 7.82 -2.11 -4.83
CA GLN A 33 8.49 -1.51 -3.66
C GLN A 33 8.00 -0.08 -3.38
N SER A 34 7.72 0.72 -4.43
CA SER A 34 7.16 2.07 -4.28
C SER A 34 5.79 2.08 -3.57
N ALA A 35 4.91 1.12 -3.86
CA ALA A 35 3.60 1.03 -3.22
C ALA A 35 3.71 0.61 -1.74
N ILE A 36 4.56 -0.37 -1.44
CA ILE A 36 4.84 -0.81 -0.06
C ILE A 36 5.48 0.33 0.75
N ALA A 37 6.48 0.99 0.19
CA ALA A 37 7.18 2.10 0.84
C ALA A 37 6.23 3.25 1.16
N SER A 38 5.35 3.63 0.22
CA SER A 38 4.34 4.65 0.45
C SER A 38 3.37 4.27 1.55
N GLN A 39 2.86 3.03 1.55
CA GLN A 39 1.95 2.57 2.60
C GLN A 39 2.62 2.60 3.97
N TRP A 40 3.82 2.03 4.09
CA TRP A 40 4.54 1.96 5.36
C TRP A 40 4.94 3.35 5.88
N TYR A 41 5.31 4.26 4.98
CA TYR A 41 5.59 5.64 5.35
C TYR A 41 4.32 6.35 5.83
N ASP A 42 3.16 6.07 5.22
CA ASP A 42 1.92 6.70 5.61
C ASP A 42 1.38 6.18 6.95
N GLU A 43 1.34 4.87 7.12
CA GLU A 43 0.92 4.21 8.37
C GLU A 43 1.89 4.48 9.52
N TRP A 44 3.19 4.46 9.23
CA TRP A 44 4.26 4.77 10.17
C TRP A 44 4.26 3.91 11.45
N GLY A 45 3.96 2.62 11.32
CA GLY A 45 3.99 1.69 12.46
C GLY A 45 5.37 1.11 12.79
N ILE A 46 6.41 1.51 12.05
CA ILE A 46 7.81 1.07 12.27
C ILE A 46 8.31 1.25 13.71
N PRO A 47 8.00 2.34 14.45
CA PRO A 47 8.46 2.49 15.85
C PRO A 47 8.01 1.38 16.81
N ILE A 48 6.97 0.61 16.44
CA ILE A 48 6.50 -0.57 17.19
C ILE A 48 6.75 -1.88 16.44
N ASN A 49 7.69 -1.86 15.49
CA ASN A 49 8.03 -2.97 14.59
C ASN A 49 6.85 -3.49 13.75
N ASN A 50 5.83 -2.65 13.50
CA ASN A 50 4.61 -3.02 12.78
C ASN A 50 4.47 -2.12 11.54
N PRO A 51 5.17 -2.42 10.43
CA PRO A 51 5.46 -1.41 9.41
C PRO A 51 4.22 -0.74 8.78
N ALA A 52 3.08 -1.44 8.72
CA ALA A 52 1.84 -0.94 8.13
C ALA A 52 0.66 -0.89 9.13
N ASN A 53 0.93 -0.83 10.45
CA ASN A 53 -0.11 -0.90 11.49
C ASN A 53 -1.10 -2.07 11.29
N GLN A 54 -0.58 -3.26 10.99
CA GLN A 54 -1.35 -4.51 10.97
C GLN A 54 -2.08 -4.68 12.30
N THR A 55 -3.36 -5.09 12.29
CA THR A 55 -4.11 -5.42 13.52
C THR A 55 -3.94 -6.89 13.94
N SER A 56 -3.42 -7.74 13.05
CA SER A 56 -3.19 -9.16 13.31
C SER A 56 -1.70 -9.45 13.35
N SER A 57 -1.28 -10.32 14.27
CA SER A 57 0.10 -10.78 14.34
C SER A 57 0.41 -11.89 13.35
N PHE A 58 -0.60 -12.53 12.75
CA PHE A 58 -0.45 -13.73 11.89
C PHE A 58 0.44 -14.83 12.52
N GLY A 59 0.46 -14.93 13.85
CA GLY A 59 1.26 -15.93 14.57
C GLY A 59 2.72 -15.55 14.83
N TYR A 60 3.17 -14.36 14.39
CA TYR A 60 4.52 -13.87 14.67
C TYR A 60 4.66 -13.30 16.09
N CYS A 61 5.90 -13.22 16.57
CA CYS A 61 6.23 -12.80 17.93
C CYS A 61 5.84 -11.34 18.18
N TYR A 62 5.08 -11.09 19.25
CA TYR A 62 4.81 -9.75 19.75
C TYR A 62 4.89 -9.72 21.28
N GLY A 63 5.46 -8.65 21.83
CA GLY A 63 5.72 -8.51 23.27
C GLY A 63 4.63 -7.75 24.03
N SER A 64 3.89 -6.89 23.32
CA SER A 64 2.81 -6.06 23.88
C SER A 64 1.92 -5.52 22.75
N THR A 65 0.94 -4.67 23.06
CA THR A 65 0.13 -3.97 22.06
C THR A 65 0.18 -2.46 22.24
N CYS A 66 0.03 -1.76 21.13
CA CYS A 66 -0.29 -0.35 21.03
C CYS A 66 -1.76 -0.20 20.60
N GLY A 67 -2.68 -0.04 21.55
CA GLY A 67 -4.10 -0.12 21.24
C GLY A 67 -4.46 -1.50 20.66
N SER A 68 -5.01 -1.52 19.45
CA SER A 68 -5.31 -2.74 18.69
C SER A 68 -4.12 -3.32 17.91
N PHE A 69 -2.99 -2.63 17.84
CA PHE A 69 -1.85 -3.02 17.02
C PHE A 69 -0.81 -3.80 17.84
N PRO A 70 -0.35 -4.99 17.39
CA PRO A 70 0.76 -5.69 18.02
C PRO A 70 2.05 -4.88 17.93
N TYR A 71 2.79 -4.86 19.04
CA TYR A 71 4.19 -4.44 19.11
C TYR A 71 5.06 -5.69 18.88
N PHE A 72 5.56 -5.85 17.65
CA PHE A 72 6.33 -7.02 17.28
C PHE A 72 7.70 -7.07 17.97
N CYS A 73 8.19 -8.28 18.24
CA CYS A 73 9.49 -8.49 18.90
C CYS A 73 10.66 -7.95 18.06
N SER A 74 10.53 -7.96 16.74
CA SER A 74 11.47 -7.37 15.79
C SER A 74 10.74 -6.83 14.56
N LEU A 75 11.37 -5.91 13.82
CA LEU A 75 10.83 -5.46 12.53
C LEU A 75 10.66 -6.62 11.55
N SER A 76 11.54 -7.62 11.57
CA SER A 76 11.40 -8.82 10.72
C SER A 76 10.11 -9.60 11.02
N ASP A 77 9.71 -9.72 12.29
CA ASP A 77 8.44 -10.35 12.68
C ASP A 77 7.25 -9.59 12.08
N GLY A 78 7.25 -8.25 12.17
CA GLY A 78 6.19 -7.43 11.58
C GLY A 78 6.17 -7.44 10.06
N VAL A 79 7.34 -7.51 9.40
CA VAL A 79 7.43 -7.63 7.94
C VAL A 79 6.89 -8.98 7.47
N ASN A 80 7.16 -10.06 8.17
CA ASN A 80 6.61 -11.37 7.81
C ASN A 80 5.10 -11.44 8.09
N ALA A 81 4.63 -10.86 9.21
CA ALA A 81 3.20 -10.73 9.48
C ALA A 81 2.47 -9.91 8.40
N TYR A 82 3.10 -8.83 7.93
CA TYR A 82 2.62 -8.02 6.81
C TYR A 82 2.47 -8.84 5.52
N ILE A 83 3.51 -9.59 5.15
CA ILE A 83 3.51 -10.44 3.94
C ILE A 83 2.37 -11.45 4.01
N ASP A 84 2.21 -12.14 5.14
CA ASP A 84 1.15 -13.13 5.32
C ASP A 84 -0.24 -12.48 5.30
N GLN A 85 -0.40 -11.29 5.90
CA GLN A 85 -1.66 -10.55 5.84
C GLN A 85 -2.01 -10.14 4.42
N VAL A 86 -1.06 -9.58 3.68
CA VAL A 86 -1.27 -9.17 2.29
C VAL A 86 -1.65 -10.37 1.42
N ASN A 87 -0.91 -11.47 1.54
CA ASN A 87 -1.19 -12.68 0.76
C ASN A 87 -2.51 -13.36 1.14
N TYR A 88 -2.93 -13.27 2.40
CA TYR A 88 -4.19 -13.86 2.85
C TYR A 88 -5.40 -13.02 2.43
N SER A 89 -5.32 -11.69 2.55
CA SER A 89 -6.50 -10.82 2.52
C SER A 89 -6.51 -9.75 1.43
N TYR A 90 -5.37 -9.46 0.79
CA TYR A 90 -5.22 -8.32 -0.12
C TYR A 90 -4.68 -8.70 -1.50
N ASN A 91 -4.36 -9.97 -1.76
CA ASN A 91 -3.85 -10.48 -3.04
C ASN A 91 -4.83 -11.45 -3.74
N GLY A 92 -6.12 -11.14 -3.69
CA GLY A 92 -7.17 -11.99 -4.25
C GLY A 92 -7.32 -13.33 -3.51
N GLY A 93 -7.95 -14.30 -4.16
CA GLY A 93 -8.21 -15.62 -3.57
C GLY A 93 -9.48 -15.65 -2.71
N SER A 94 -9.65 -16.75 -1.96
CA SER A 94 -10.90 -17.03 -1.22
C SER A 94 -11.11 -16.20 0.04
N ASN A 95 -10.03 -15.63 0.59
CA ASN A 95 -10.06 -14.84 1.82
C ASN A 95 -9.83 -13.34 1.57
N ALA A 96 -9.79 -12.93 0.29
CA ALA A 96 -9.66 -11.53 -0.07
C ALA A 96 -10.83 -10.71 0.47
N TRP A 97 -10.50 -9.54 0.99
CA TRP A 97 -11.49 -8.53 1.30
C TRP A 97 -12.19 -8.01 0.05
N THR A 98 -13.29 -7.31 0.29
CA THR A 98 -13.97 -6.51 -0.73
C THR A 98 -13.60 -5.04 -0.52
N ASP A 99 -13.29 -4.34 -1.61
CA ASP A 99 -13.00 -2.91 -1.63
C ASP A 99 -14.29 -2.06 -1.52
N ILE A 100 -14.13 -0.75 -1.40
CA ILE A 100 -15.27 0.19 -1.26
C ILE A 100 -16.23 0.19 -2.48
N PHE A 101 -15.78 -0.29 -3.63
CA PHE A 101 -16.56 -0.38 -4.87
C PHE A 101 -17.20 -1.77 -5.07
N GLY A 102 -16.99 -2.71 -4.16
CA GLY A 102 -17.56 -4.06 -4.23
C GLY A 102 -16.70 -5.07 -4.98
N GLN A 103 -15.44 -4.74 -5.31
CA GLN A 103 -14.52 -5.66 -5.99
C GLN A 103 -13.66 -6.42 -4.98
N GLN A 104 -13.18 -7.61 -5.34
CA GLN A 104 -12.19 -8.29 -4.50
C GLN A 104 -10.87 -7.53 -4.53
N VAL A 105 -10.28 -7.30 -3.36
CA VAL A 105 -8.98 -6.67 -3.25
C VAL A 105 -7.91 -7.61 -3.81
N ASN A 106 -7.17 -7.15 -4.82
CA ASN A 106 -6.06 -7.87 -5.41
C ASN A 106 -4.92 -6.91 -5.77
N TRP A 107 -4.07 -6.63 -4.79
CA TRP A 107 -3.04 -5.60 -4.85
C TRP A 107 -1.94 -5.91 -5.87
N SER A 108 -1.36 -7.11 -5.81
CA SER A 108 -0.43 -7.60 -6.83
C SER A 108 -1.09 -7.78 -8.19
N GLY A 109 -2.37 -8.17 -8.22
CA GLY A 109 -3.16 -8.25 -9.45
C GLY A 109 -3.32 -6.89 -10.13
N ALA A 110 -3.47 -5.81 -9.36
CA ALA A 110 -3.57 -4.46 -9.89
C ALA A 110 -2.24 -4.00 -10.51
N TYR A 111 -1.08 -4.39 -9.95
CA TYR A 111 0.21 -4.14 -10.59
C TYR A 111 0.29 -4.74 -12.01
N GLN A 112 -0.21 -5.97 -12.16
CA GLN A 112 -0.13 -6.71 -13.42
C GLN A 112 -1.22 -6.29 -14.41
N ASN A 113 -2.44 -6.07 -13.96
CA ASN A 113 -3.63 -5.92 -14.82
C ASN A 113 -4.23 -4.51 -14.82
N GLY A 114 -3.68 -3.60 -14.01
CA GLY A 114 -4.21 -2.25 -13.85
C GLY A 114 -5.37 -2.18 -12.86
N TYR A 115 -5.93 -0.98 -12.73
CA TYR A 115 -7.14 -0.72 -11.95
C TYR A 115 -8.21 -0.06 -12.84
N PRO A 116 -9.47 -0.51 -12.79
CA PRO A 116 -10.52 0.04 -13.65
C PRO A 116 -10.96 1.43 -13.19
N GLY A 117 -11.21 2.33 -14.13
CA GLY A 117 -11.85 3.62 -13.86
C GLY A 117 -13.37 3.54 -13.93
N GLY A 118 -14.04 4.62 -13.49
CA GLY A 118 -15.50 4.79 -13.64
C GLY A 118 -16.36 4.15 -12.55
N LEU A 119 -15.77 3.58 -11.51
CA LEU A 119 -16.46 3.17 -10.29
C LEU A 119 -16.70 4.38 -9.40
N SER A 120 -17.77 4.34 -8.62
CA SER A 120 -18.09 5.42 -7.68
C SER A 120 -18.77 4.89 -6.43
N LYS A 121 -18.43 5.48 -5.29
CA LYS A 121 -19.01 5.16 -3.97
C LYS A 121 -19.20 6.44 -3.17
N THR A 122 -20.42 6.67 -2.69
CA THR A 122 -20.72 7.79 -1.79
C THR A 122 -20.43 7.47 -0.34
N SER A 123 -20.19 8.51 0.46
CA SER A 123 -20.03 8.41 1.92
C SER A 123 -18.82 7.57 2.33
N VAL A 124 -17.72 7.75 1.61
CA VAL A 124 -16.42 7.18 1.96
C VAL A 124 -15.71 8.15 2.89
N GLU A 125 -15.28 7.67 4.05
CA GLU A 125 -14.52 8.47 5.02
C GLU A 125 -13.08 8.65 4.52
N THR A 126 -12.52 9.83 4.74
CA THR A 126 -11.13 10.19 4.44
C THR A 126 -10.31 10.17 5.73
N ASP A 127 -8.98 10.12 5.64
CA ASP A 127 -8.07 10.20 6.80
C ASP A 127 -8.28 11.49 7.62
N GLY A 128 -8.79 12.55 6.96
CA GLY A 128 -9.15 13.82 7.59
C GLY A 128 -10.49 13.82 8.32
N GLY A 129 -11.24 12.71 8.30
CA GLY A 129 -12.58 12.59 8.91
C GLY A 129 -13.71 13.21 8.09
N CYS A 130 -13.48 13.56 6.82
CA CYS A 130 -14.50 14.04 5.90
C CYS A 130 -15.14 12.86 5.14
N TYR A 131 -16.41 12.97 4.78
CA TYR A 131 -17.07 12.02 3.88
C TYR A 131 -17.13 12.57 2.46
N VAL A 132 -16.67 11.78 1.48
CA VAL A 132 -16.62 12.16 0.06
C VAL A 132 -17.32 11.12 -0.82
N THR A 133 -17.52 11.49 -2.09
CA THR A 133 -17.78 10.52 -3.14
C THR A 133 -16.44 10.08 -3.71
N ALA A 134 -16.03 8.84 -3.44
CA ALA A 134 -14.84 8.25 -4.03
C ALA A 134 -15.13 7.84 -5.48
N ASN A 135 -14.18 8.08 -6.38
CA ASN A 135 -14.23 7.70 -7.79
C ASN A 135 -12.92 7.03 -8.16
N SER A 136 -13.00 5.84 -8.76
CA SER A 136 -11.80 5.12 -9.18
C SER A 136 -11.15 5.78 -10.40
N VAL A 137 -9.82 5.88 -10.40
CA VAL A 137 -9.06 6.30 -11.58
C VAL A 137 -8.53 5.09 -12.33
N HIS A 138 -8.58 5.15 -13.67
CA HIS A 138 -8.02 4.09 -14.48
C HIS A 138 -6.50 4.20 -14.51
N TYR A 139 -5.84 3.10 -14.16
CA TYR A 139 -4.41 2.91 -14.30
C TYR A 139 -4.12 1.64 -15.10
N TYR A 140 -3.17 1.70 -16.02
CA TYR A 140 -2.73 0.52 -16.78
C TYR A 140 -1.88 -0.42 -15.93
N GLY A 141 -1.91 -1.71 -16.27
CA GLY A 141 -1.06 -2.73 -15.66
C GLY A 141 0.22 -2.97 -16.45
N LEU A 142 1.17 -3.69 -15.84
CA LEU A 142 2.37 -4.12 -16.54
C LEU A 142 2.05 -5.03 -17.75
N GLY A 143 0.97 -5.80 -17.69
CA GLY A 143 0.47 -6.67 -18.76
C GLY A 143 0.00 -5.91 -20.01
N ASP A 144 -0.27 -4.61 -19.91
CA ASP A 144 -0.64 -3.75 -21.04
C ASP A 144 0.59 -3.29 -21.86
N THR A 145 1.80 -3.66 -21.42
CA THR A 145 3.05 -3.31 -22.11
C THR A 145 3.09 -3.92 -23.54
N PRO A 146 3.26 -3.11 -24.60
CA PRO A 146 3.42 -3.61 -25.96
C PRO A 146 4.62 -4.56 -26.10
N ASN A 147 4.54 -5.53 -27.02
CA ASN A 147 5.62 -6.47 -27.29
C ASN A 147 6.11 -6.36 -28.76
N PRO A 148 7.37 -5.95 -29.01
CA PRO A 148 8.38 -5.55 -28.03
C PRO A 148 8.16 -4.11 -27.50
N PRO A 149 8.48 -3.84 -26.22
CA PRO A 149 8.38 -2.48 -25.69
C PRO A 149 9.61 -1.64 -26.03
N SER A 150 9.40 -0.34 -26.24
CA SER A 150 10.48 0.63 -26.05
C SER A 150 10.80 0.78 -24.56
N SER A 151 12.01 1.26 -24.24
CA SER A 151 12.42 1.52 -22.85
C SER A 151 11.49 2.51 -22.13
N GLY A 152 11.00 3.53 -22.84
CA GLY A 152 10.04 4.50 -22.31
C GLY A 152 8.67 3.87 -22.01
N GLN A 153 8.21 2.94 -22.84
CA GLN A 153 6.94 2.22 -22.60
C GLN A 153 7.04 1.32 -21.37
N LEU A 154 8.14 0.57 -21.22
CA LEU A 154 8.30 -0.31 -20.05
C LEU A 154 8.34 0.49 -18.73
N ALA A 155 9.03 1.63 -18.70
CA ALA A 155 9.04 2.51 -17.53
C ALA A 155 7.64 3.06 -17.23
N TYR A 156 6.93 3.53 -18.26
CA TYR A 156 5.56 4.03 -18.13
C TYR A 156 4.60 3.00 -17.54
N TYR A 157 4.56 1.78 -18.09
CA TYR A 157 3.64 0.73 -17.58
C TYR A 157 4.02 0.22 -16.19
N ARG A 158 5.29 0.30 -15.79
CA ARG A 158 5.71 0.04 -14.40
C ARG A 158 5.17 1.09 -13.44
N GLU A 159 5.31 2.37 -13.78
CA GLU A 159 4.76 3.47 -12.97
C GLU A 159 3.23 3.38 -12.88
N GLN A 160 2.55 3.12 -14.01
CA GLN A 160 1.10 2.91 -14.04
C GLN A 160 0.68 1.72 -13.18
N GLY A 161 1.36 0.58 -13.27
CA GLY A 161 1.05 -0.56 -12.42
C GLY A 161 1.26 -0.26 -10.93
N ALA A 162 2.29 0.52 -10.56
CA ALA A 162 2.49 0.92 -9.18
C ALA A 162 1.38 1.85 -8.68
N GLN A 163 0.90 2.77 -9.53
CA GLN A 163 -0.27 3.60 -9.23
C GLN A 163 -1.54 2.77 -9.11
N ALA A 164 -1.77 1.81 -10.01
CA ALA A 164 -2.88 0.85 -9.91
C ALA A 164 -2.84 0.07 -8.60
N SER A 165 -1.64 -0.28 -8.12
CA SER A 165 -1.46 -0.94 -6.83
C SER A 165 -1.85 0.00 -5.69
N MET A 166 -1.41 1.26 -5.70
CA MET A 166 -1.76 2.23 -4.66
C MET A 166 -3.26 2.56 -4.63
N GLU A 167 -3.89 2.66 -5.80
CA GLU A 167 -5.35 2.79 -5.95
C GLU A 167 -6.07 1.58 -5.33
N ALA A 168 -5.64 0.35 -5.67
CA ALA A 168 -6.23 -0.87 -5.11
C ALA A 168 -6.09 -0.96 -3.59
N MET A 169 -4.96 -0.50 -3.04
CA MET A 169 -4.75 -0.44 -1.60
C MET A 169 -5.60 0.66 -0.95
N GLY A 170 -5.73 1.83 -1.57
CA GLY A 170 -6.64 2.90 -1.14
C GLY A 170 -8.11 2.50 -1.14
N ALA A 171 -8.56 1.75 -2.14
CA ALA A 171 -9.92 1.24 -2.18
C ALA A 171 -10.17 0.12 -1.14
N SER A 172 -9.11 -0.51 -0.62
CA SER A 172 -9.19 -1.63 0.32
C SER A 172 -9.63 -1.19 1.74
N PRO A 173 -10.04 -2.14 2.61
CA PRO A 173 -10.36 -1.82 4.00
C PRO A 173 -9.13 -1.74 4.92
N TRP A 174 -7.90 -1.76 4.40
CA TRP A 174 -6.70 -1.66 5.22
C TRP A 174 -6.71 -0.39 6.06
N ASP A 175 -6.93 0.74 5.38
CA ASP A 175 -7.06 2.05 5.97
C ASP A 175 -8.52 2.52 5.83
N ALA A 176 -9.17 2.74 6.95
CA ALA A 176 -10.56 3.20 7.01
C ALA A 176 -10.73 4.66 6.54
N GLY A 177 -9.64 5.40 6.30
CA GLY A 177 -9.62 6.69 5.60
C GLY A 177 -9.20 6.62 4.12
N HIS A 178 -8.91 5.40 3.62
CA HIS A 178 -8.68 5.09 2.21
C HIS A 178 -7.53 5.85 1.55
N TYR A 179 -6.56 6.33 2.35
CA TYR A 179 -5.43 7.14 1.90
C TYR A 179 -5.88 8.36 1.09
N MET A 180 -6.89 9.06 1.62
CA MET A 180 -7.43 10.30 1.07
C MET A 180 -7.47 11.38 2.15
N ASN A 181 -7.18 12.62 1.76
CA ASN A 181 -7.40 13.82 2.55
C ASN A 181 -8.79 14.42 2.25
N CYS A 182 -9.27 15.30 3.13
CA CYS A 182 -10.47 16.08 2.85
C CYS A 182 -10.35 16.87 1.54
N GLY A 183 -11.26 16.62 0.59
CA GLY A 183 -11.29 17.25 -0.73
C GLY A 183 -10.71 16.39 -1.85
N GLU A 184 -10.07 15.27 -1.52
CA GLU A 184 -9.69 14.24 -2.48
C GLU A 184 -10.87 13.27 -2.73
N SER A 185 -10.88 12.64 -3.90
CA SER A 185 -11.90 11.66 -4.29
C SER A 185 -11.34 10.38 -4.89
N GLU A 186 -10.03 10.30 -5.09
CA GLU A 186 -9.35 9.15 -5.66
C GLU A 186 -8.73 8.34 -4.51
N PRO A 187 -9.21 7.12 -4.22
CA PRO A 187 -8.60 6.26 -3.22
C PRO A 187 -7.11 6.04 -3.50
N GLY A 188 -6.25 6.14 -2.49
CA GLY A 188 -4.82 5.90 -2.70
C GLY A 188 -4.03 7.08 -3.27
N ILE A 189 -4.68 8.21 -3.61
CA ILE A 189 -3.99 9.40 -4.13
C ILE A 189 -2.91 9.93 -3.17
N LYS A 190 -3.13 9.80 -1.85
CA LYS A 190 -2.11 10.17 -0.85
C LYS A 190 -0.87 9.29 -0.97
N LEU A 191 -1.02 7.98 -1.20
CA LEU A 191 0.10 7.06 -1.43
C LEU A 191 0.84 7.41 -2.74
N ILE A 192 0.10 7.73 -3.80
CA ILE A 192 0.65 8.14 -5.09
C ILE A 192 1.45 9.44 -4.94
N ASN A 193 0.94 10.40 -4.17
CA ASN A 193 1.63 11.64 -3.85
C ASN A 193 2.91 11.39 -3.03
N ILE A 194 2.89 10.47 -2.06
CA ILE A 194 4.10 10.05 -1.33
C ILE A 194 5.14 9.45 -2.29
N ALA A 195 4.74 8.51 -3.15
CA ALA A 195 5.63 7.86 -4.12
C ALA A 195 6.25 8.85 -5.11
N SER A 196 5.45 9.84 -5.55
CA SER A 196 5.88 10.87 -6.49
C SER A 196 6.85 11.86 -5.84
N ASN A 197 6.50 12.38 -4.66
CA ASN A 197 7.30 13.39 -3.95
C ASN A 197 8.61 12.83 -3.39
N SER A 198 8.66 11.53 -3.09
CA SER A 198 9.88 10.83 -2.66
C SER A 198 10.81 10.46 -3.81
N GLY A 199 10.31 10.43 -5.05
CA GLY A 199 11.03 9.90 -6.21
C GLY A 199 11.01 8.37 -6.31
N TRP A 200 10.26 7.67 -5.44
CA TRP A 200 10.17 6.21 -5.47
C TRP A 200 9.35 5.70 -6.66
N LEU A 201 8.37 6.46 -7.14
CA LEU A 201 7.54 6.04 -8.26
C LEU A 201 8.39 5.78 -9.52
N SER A 202 9.33 6.66 -9.85
CA SER A 202 10.18 6.48 -11.04
C SER A 202 11.32 5.48 -10.82
N SER A 203 11.75 5.29 -9.58
CA SER A 203 12.96 4.51 -9.26
C SER A 203 12.68 3.08 -8.82
N TYR A 204 11.51 2.81 -8.24
CA TYR A 204 11.23 1.58 -7.48
C TYR A 204 9.85 0.97 -7.78
N SER A 205 9.31 1.19 -8.99
CA SER A 205 8.05 0.60 -9.47
C SER A 205 8.22 -0.82 -10.03
N TYR A 206 8.97 -1.64 -9.30
CA TYR A 206 9.21 -3.05 -9.60
C TYR A 206 9.10 -3.88 -8.32
N VAL A 207 8.96 -5.19 -8.51
CA VAL A 207 8.96 -6.21 -7.45
C VAL A 207 10.39 -6.64 -7.16
#